data_AF-A0A558IMC9-F1
#
_entry.id   AF-A0A558IMC9-F1
#
_cell.length_a   1.000
_cell.length_b   1.000
_cell.length_c   1.000
_cell.angle_alpha   90.00
_cell.angle_beta   90.00
_cell.angle_gamma   90.00
#
_symmetry.space_group_name_H-M   'P 1'
#
loop_
_entity.id
_entity.type
_entity.pdbx_description
1 polymer ?
#
loop_
_entity_poly.entity_id
_entity_poly.type
_entity_poly.pdbx_seq_one_letter_code
_entity_poly.pdbx_strand_id
1 'polypeptide(L)'
;MTFPTAGFEKPAPKPRAWTGVDALVVAGFVIAGALLLWGRGAFINRLVMGDDEPLPTHVLLPLLSGTAALFPLAGLCAALTVQKPLAAFVGYVMSVMLGFAFNGVVSPRAVVEVVIIGAVIEAVFFGCKYARFDFLSGSLAGFAAVVVSGLVGIIAGGFDVEHLAAQFGWTLIRLLVTLVVVVPLAYVIAKAVRAVLRRHVHGWESDTPPKIKSV
;
A
#
# COMPACT_ATOMS: atom_id res chain seq x y z
N MET A 1 8.08 32.96 -37.92
CA MET A 1 8.37 31.61 -37.40
C MET A 1 7.25 31.23 -36.45
N THR A 2 6.31 30.40 -36.93
CA THR A 2 5.18 29.90 -36.13
C THR A 2 5.60 28.56 -35.52
N PHE A 3 5.61 28.49 -34.20
CA PHE A 3 5.89 27.24 -33.49
C PHE A 3 4.71 26.27 -33.67
N PRO A 4 4.97 25.00 -34.04
CA PRO A 4 3.92 24.00 -34.08
C PRO A 4 3.54 23.62 -32.64
N THR A 5 2.36 24.07 -32.20
CA THR A 5 1.64 23.53 -31.05
C THR A 5 1.10 22.15 -31.42
N ALA A 6 1.90 21.11 -31.32
CA ALA A 6 1.46 19.73 -31.50
C ALA A 6 2.05 18.87 -30.39
N GLY A 7 1.21 18.45 -29.45
CA GLY A 7 1.63 17.57 -28.37
C GLY A 7 0.57 17.37 -27.30
N PHE A 8 -0.64 17.01 -27.70
CA PHE A 8 -1.73 16.41 -26.91
C PHE A 8 -1.39 16.12 -25.43
N GLU A 9 -1.66 17.07 -24.53
CA GLU A 9 -2.11 16.69 -23.19
C GLU A 9 -3.46 15.98 -23.40
N LYS A 10 -3.45 14.64 -23.41
CA LYS A 10 -4.71 13.90 -23.26
C LYS A 10 -5.37 14.44 -21.99
N PRO A 11 -6.63 14.94 -22.06
CA PRO A 11 -7.32 15.36 -20.87
C PRO A 11 -7.30 14.22 -19.86
N ALA A 12 -7.04 14.55 -18.60
CA ALA A 12 -7.03 13.56 -17.53
C ALA A 12 -8.31 12.70 -17.66
N PRO A 13 -8.21 11.36 -17.62
CA PRO A 13 -9.38 10.52 -17.75
C PRO A 13 -10.41 10.95 -16.71
N LYS A 14 -11.68 11.10 -17.12
CA LYS A 14 -12.76 11.51 -16.21
C LYS A 14 -12.70 10.64 -14.94
N PRO A 15 -12.78 11.23 -13.73
CA PRO A 15 -12.72 10.47 -12.50
C PRO A 15 -13.80 9.40 -12.52
N ARG A 16 -13.37 8.14 -12.48
CA ARG A 16 -14.30 7.00 -12.42
C ARG A 16 -14.90 6.95 -11.03
N ALA A 17 -16.22 7.10 -10.94
CA ALA A 17 -16.94 6.99 -9.68
C ALA A 17 -16.69 5.62 -9.02
N TRP A 18 -16.66 5.59 -7.69
CA TRP A 18 -16.58 4.35 -6.93
C TRP A 18 -17.83 3.50 -7.17
N THR A 19 -17.64 2.19 -7.29
CA THR A 19 -18.71 1.19 -7.33
C THR A 19 -18.69 0.39 -6.03
N GLY A 20 -19.79 -0.31 -5.73
CA GLY A 20 -19.83 -1.22 -4.58
C GLY A 20 -18.78 -2.33 -4.65
N VAL A 21 -18.43 -2.80 -5.86
CA VAL A 21 -17.38 -3.80 -6.06
C VAL A 21 -16.01 -3.24 -5.68
N ASP A 22 -15.71 -1.98 -6.02
CA ASP A 22 -14.44 -1.36 -5.63
C ASP A 22 -14.32 -1.24 -4.11
N ALA A 23 -15.41 -0.85 -3.44
CA ALA A 23 -15.46 -0.76 -1.98
C ALA A 23 -15.19 -2.12 -1.33
N LEU A 24 -15.79 -3.20 -1.85
CA LEU A 24 -15.55 -4.56 -1.36
C LEU A 24 -14.11 -5.02 -1.59
N VAL A 25 -13.52 -4.71 -2.74
CA VAL A 25 -12.12 -5.05 -3.05
C VAL A 25 -11.18 -4.31 -2.10
N VAL A 26 -11.37 -3.01 -1.88
CA VAL A 26 -10.56 -2.24 -0.92
C VAL A 26 -10.75 -2.78 0.49
N ALA A 27 -11.99 -3.07 0.92
CA ALA A 27 -12.26 -3.65 2.23
C ALA A 27 -11.56 -5.00 2.41
N GLY A 28 -11.55 -5.86 1.39
CA GLY A 28 -10.82 -7.13 1.40
C GLY A 28 -9.31 -6.93 1.62
N PHE A 29 -8.69 -5.99 0.91
CA PHE A 29 -7.28 -5.65 1.11
C PHE A 29 -7.02 -5.02 2.48
N VAL A 30 -7.94 -4.21 3.00
CA VAL A 30 -7.86 -3.61 4.34
C VAL A 30 -7.82 -4.69 5.41
N ILE A 31 -8.73 -5.67 5.34
CA ILE A 31 -8.79 -6.78 6.30
C ILE A 31 -7.53 -7.63 6.19
N ALA A 32 -7.12 -8.02 4.97
CA ALA A 32 -5.91 -8.81 4.75
C ALA A 32 -4.65 -8.10 5.25
N GLY A 33 -4.53 -6.79 4.97
CA GLY A 33 -3.44 -5.95 5.46
C GLY A 33 -3.42 -5.85 6.98
N ALA A 34 -4.58 -5.64 7.61
CA ALA A 34 -4.69 -5.57 9.06
C ALA A 34 -4.30 -6.89 9.73
N LEU A 35 -4.71 -8.03 9.18
CA LEU A 35 -4.31 -9.36 9.66
C LEU A 35 -2.80 -9.60 9.52
N LEU A 36 -2.19 -9.16 8.41
CA LEU A 36 -0.74 -9.24 8.23
C LEU A 36 0.00 -8.37 9.26
N LEU A 37 -0.49 -7.15 9.52
CA LEU A 37 0.09 -6.25 10.51
C LEU A 37 -0.11 -6.77 11.95
N TRP A 38 -1.24 -7.40 12.23
CA TRP A 38 -1.48 -8.10 13.48
C TRP A 38 -0.54 -9.29 13.66
N GLY A 39 -0.41 -10.15 12.63
CA GLY A 39 0.54 -11.28 12.64
C GLY A 39 1.98 -10.83 12.84
N ARG A 40 2.37 -9.70 12.22
CA ARG A 40 3.65 -9.04 12.49
C ARG A 40 3.78 -8.65 13.96
N GLY A 41 2.77 -7.97 14.53
CA GLY A 41 2.78 -7.57 15.94
C GLY A 41 2.92 -8.75 16.90
N ALA A 42 2.14 -9.81 16.67
CA ALA A 42 2.21 -11.06 17.42
C ALA A 42 3.59 -11.75 17.32
N PHE A 43 4.15 -11.80 16.11
CA PHE A 43 5.49 -12.36 15.86
C PHE A 43 6.56 -11.56 16.61
N ILE A 44 6.51 -10.23 16.55
CA ILE A 44 7.46 -9.37 17.25
C ILE A 44 7.35 -9.53 18.77
N ASN A 45 6.13 -9.56 19.31
CA ASN A 45 5.94 -9.77 20.74
C ASN A 45 6.53 -11.10 21.20
N ARG A 46 6.42 -12.18 20.40
CA ARG A 46 7.08 -13.45 20.71
C ARG A 46 8.60 -13.38 20.64
N LEU A 47 9.16 -12.68 19.64
CA LEU A 47 10.61 -12.55 19.53
C LEU A 47 11.25 -11.68 20.62
N VAL A 48 10.48 -10.74 21.18
CA VAL A 48 10.97 -9.77 22.17
C VAL A 48 10.63 -10.22 23.61
N MET A 49 9.48 -10.87 23.81
CA MET A 49 8.96 -11.24 25.14
C MET A 49 8.79 -12.75 25.34
N GLY A 50 9.08 -13.59 24.35
CA GLY A 50 8.96 -15.04 24.47
C GLY A 50 10.05 -15.66 25.36
N ASP A 51 9.78 -16.86 25.86
CA ASP A 51 10.71 -17.66 26.69
C ASP A 51 11.91 -18.23 25.91
N ASP A 52 11.94 -18.05 24.58
CA ASP A 52 13.06 -18.43 23.72
C ASP A 52 14.20 -17.39 23.83
N GLU A 53 15.45 -17.83 23.67
CA GLU A 53 16.62 -16.96 23.74
C GLU A 53 16.46 -15.76 22.77
N PRO A 54 16.50 -14.51 23.26
CA PRO A 54 16.17 -13.34 22.45
C PRO A 54 17.11 -13.25 21.26
N LEU A 55 16.54 -13.06 20.06
CA LEU A 55 17.33 -12.92 18.85
C LEU A 55 18.39 -11.82 19.03
N PRO A 56 19.64 -12.06 18.59
CA PRO A 56 20.67 -11.05 18.67
C PRO A 56 20.22 -9.77 17.96
N THR A 57 20.55 -8.61 18.54
CA THR A 57 20.12 -7.29 18.05
C THR A 57 20.48 -7.04 16.59
N HIS A 58 21.60 -7.56 16.12
CA HIS A 58 22.04 -7.46 14.72
C HIS A 58 21.16 -8.25 13.73
N VAL A 59 20.36 -9.21 14.20
CA VAL A 59 19.37 -9.96 13.41
C VAL A 59 17.96 -9.40 13.62
N LEU A 60 17.62 -9.08 14.87
CA LEU A 60 16.31 -8.57 15.24
C LEU A 60 16.02 -7.21 14.58
N LEU A 61 16.96 -6.28 14.58
CA LEU A 61 16.76 -4.92 14.06
C LEU A 61 16.47 -4.89 12.54
N PRO A 62 17.26 -5.57 11.68
CA PRO A 62 16.93 -5.68 10.26
C PRO A 62 15.57 -6.35 10.01
N LEU A 63 15.23 -7.38 10.80
CA LEU A 63 13.96 -8.10 10.67
C LEU A 63 12.75 -7.24 11.03
N LEU A 64 12.84 -6.48 12.12
CA LEU A 64 11.81 -5.51 12.52
C LEU A 64 11.64 -4.41 11.47
N SER A 65 12.75 -3.96 10.89
CA SER A 65 12.73 -2.95 9.85
C SER A 65 12.15 -3.49 8.53
N GLY A 66 12.58 -4.66 8.10
CA GLY A 66 12.11 -5.30 6.87
C GLY A 66 10.62 -5.65 6.94
N THR A 67 10.13 -6.16 8.08
CA THR A 67 8.70 -6.43 8.25
C THR A 67 7.86 -5.14 8.34
N ALA A 68 8.44 -4.02 8.77
CA ALA A 68 7.77 -2.72 8.73
C ALA A 68 7.56 -2.20 7.30
N ALA A 69 8.28 -2.72 6.30
CA ALA A 69 8.06 -2.40 4.90
C ALA A 69 6.69 -2.91 4.37
N LEU A 70 6.02 -3.82 5.10
CA LEU A 70 4.74 -4.40 4.71
C LEU A 70 3.55 -3.43 4.88
N PHE A 71 3.71 -2.35 5.64
CA PHE A 71 2.66 -1.37 5.93
C PHE A 71 1.98 -0.79 4.66
N PRO A 72 2.69 -0.32 3.62
CA PRO A 72 2.07 0.19 2.40
C PRO A 72 1.39 -0.86 1.53
N LEU A 73 1.54 -2.16 1.80
CA LEU A 73 1.12 -3.24 0.90
C LEU A 73 -0.38 -3.16 0.55
N ALA A 74 -1.25 -3.01 1.56
CA ALA A 74 -2.70 -2.96 1.35
C ALA A 74 -3.14 -1.74 0.53
N GLY A 75 -2.55 -0.57 0.80
CA GLY A 75 -2.80 0.65 0.03
C GLY A 75 -2.34 0.52 -1.43
N LEU A 76 -1.16 -0.05 -1.66
CA LEU A 76 -0.65 -0.30 -3.02
C LEU A 76 -1.55 -1.30 -3.77
N CYS A 77 -1.93 -2.42 -3.13
CA CYS A 77 -2.86 -3.40 -3.72
C CYS A 77 -4.20 -2.76 -4.08
N ALA A 78 -4.78 -1.96 -3.19
CA ALA A 78 -6.04 -1.27 -3.42
C ALA A 78 -5.94 -0.31 -4.62
N ALA A 79 -4.92 0.54 -4.66
CA ALA A 79 -4.71 1.49 -5.76
C ALA A 79 -4.47 0.80 -7.11
N LEU A 80 -3.57 -0.19 -7.15
CA LEU A 80 -3.21 -0.90 -8.39
C LEU A 80 -4.35 -1.77 -8.92
N THR A 81 -5.27 -2.22 -8.06
CA THR A 81 -6.44 -3.02 -8.44
C THR A 81 -7.59 -2.15 -8.90
N VAL A 82 -7.99 -1.17 -8.09
CA VAL A 82 -9.19 -0.35 -8.31
C VAL A 82 -8.94 0.79 -9.30
N GLN A 83 -7.72 1.34 -9.33
CA GLN A 83 -7.33 2.42 -10.24
C GLN A 83 -8.22 3.66 -10.14
N LYS A 84 -8.60 4.04 -8.90
CA LYS A 84 -9.46 5.20 -8.59
C LYS A 84 -8.82 6.08 -7.52
N PRO A 85 -9.19 7.37 -7.48
CA PRO A 85 -8.74 8.27 -6.43
C PRO A 85 -9.15 7.74 -5.05
N LEU A 86 -8.30 8.02 -4.07
CA LEU A 86 -8.40 7.65 -2.65
C LEU A 86 -8.27 6.16 -2.35
N ALA A 87 -8.13 5.29 -3.35
CA ALA A 87 -7.99 3.85 -3.10
C ALA A 87 -6.69 3.53 -2.33
N ALA A 88 -5.59 4.24 -2.64
CA ALA A 88 -4.32 4.05 -1.94
C ALA A 88 -4.39 4.55 -0.50
N PHE A 89 -4.91 5.77 -0.34
CA PHE A 89 -5.13 6.40 0.96
C PHE A 89 -5.98 5.54 1.88
N VAL A 90 -7.20 5.19 1.44
CA VAL A 90 -8.16 4.43 2.26
C VAL A 90 -7.62 3.04 2.55
N GLY A 91 -7.06 2.36 1.55
CA GLY A 91 -6.48 1.03 1.71
C GLY A 91 -5.36 1.01 2.75
N TYR A 92 -4.46 2.00 2.71
CA TYR A 92 -3.39 2.13 3.68
C TYR A 92 -3.93 2.47 5.08
N VAL A 93 -4.60 3.62 5.22
CA VAL A 93 -5.00 4.16 6.53
C VAL A 93 -5.88 3.17 7.26
N MET A 94 -6.91 2.62 6.60
CA MET A 94 -7.83 1.70 7.25
C MET A 94 -7.15 0.38 7.64
N SER A 95 -6.23 -0.14 6.82
CA SER A 95 -5.50 -1.38 7.15
C SER A 95 -4.60 -1.21 8.37
N VAL A 96 -3.89 -0.07 8.47
CA VAL A 96 -2.99 0.19 9.59
C VAL A 96 -3.77 0.50 10.86
N MET A 97 -4.84 1.30 10.78
CA MET A 97 -5.72 1.58 11.93
C MET A 97 -6.36 0.31 12.47
N LEU A 98 -6.85 -0.56 11.59
CA LEU A 98 -7.44 -1.83 12.00
C LEU A 98 -6.39 -2.77 12.59
N GLY A 99 -5.17 -2.81 12.03
CA GLY A 99 -4.05 -3.54 12.60
C GLY A 99 -3.64 -3.03 13.99
N PHE A 100 -3.64 -1.71 14.19
CA PHE A 100 -3.41 -1.08 15.50
C PHE A 100 -4.50 -1.43 16.51
N ALA A 101 -5.77 -1.41 16.07
CA ALA A 101 -6.89 -1.84 16.90
C ALA A 101 -6.75 -3.32 17.34
N PHE A 102 -6.34 -4.22 16.43
CA PHE A 102 -6.10 -5.63 16.78
C PHE A 102 -4.94 -5.85 17.75
N ASN A 103 -3.93 -4.97 17.74
CA ASN A 103 -2.83 -5.02 18.70
C ASN A 103 -3.12 -4.26 20.01
N GLY A 104 -4.26 -3.56 20.12
CA GLY A 104 -4.60 -2.75 21.29
C GLY A 104 -3.74 -1.49 21.45
N VAL A 105 -3.04 -1.05 20.40
CA VAL A 105 -2.11 0.09 20.45
C VAL A 105 -2.60 1.19 19.52
N VAL A 106 -3.36 2.15 20.05
CA VAL A 106 -3.76 3.36 19.31
C VAL A 106 -3.29 4.58 20.09
N SER A 107 -2.28 5.27 19.57
CA SER A 107 -1.85 6.58 20.10
C SER A 107 -2.25 7.70 19.12
N PRO A 108 -2.63 8.90 19.62
CA PRO A 108 -2.97 10.03 18.74
C PRO A 108 -1.86 10.38 17.77
N ARG A 109 -0.60 10.24 18.21
CA ARG A 109 0.59 10.41 17.38
C ARG A 109 0.61 9.39 16.23
N ALA A 110 0.45 8.10 16.52
CA ALA A 110 0.44 7.06 15.50
C ALA A 110 -0.67 7.27 14.46
N VAL A 111 -1.82 7.81 14.90
CA VAL A 111 -2.92 8.17 13.99
C VAL A 111 -2.48 9.22 12.98
N VAL A 112 -1.85 10.30 13.44
CA VAL A 112 -1.36 11.39 12.58
C VAL A 112 -0.31 10.87 11.60
N GLU A 113 0.64 10.07 12.05
CA GLU A 113 1.70 9.51 11.19
C GLU A 113 1.13 8.65 10.07
N VAL A 114 0.13 7.80 10.36
CA VAL A 114 -0.56 6.98 9.37
C VAL A 114 -1.31 7.83 8.35
N VAL A 115 -2.00 8.88 8.79
CA VAL A 115 -2.71 9.77 7.86
C VAL A 115 -1.73 10.49 6.93
N ILE A 116 -0.60 10.98 7.45
CA ILE A 116 0.45 11.64 6.65
C ILE A 116 1.02 10.68 5.61
N ILE A 117 1.43 9.47 6.02
CA ILE A 117 2.00 8.49 5.10
C ILE A 117 0.97 8.07 4.04
N GLY A 118 -0.29 7.85 4.44
CA GLY A 118 -1.37 7.55 3.50
C GLY A 118 -1.56 8.66 2.47
N ALA A 119 -1.55 9.92 2.91
CA ALA A 119 -1.69 11.07 2.03
C ALA A 119 -0.52 11.17 1.03
N VAL A 120 0.70 10.85 1.46
CA VAL A 120 1.89 10.84 0.60
C VAL A 120 1.82 9.74 -0.46
N ILE A 121 1.38 8.53 -0.08
CA ILE A 121 1.15 7.45 -1.05
C ILE A 121 0.15 7.90 -2.11
N GLU A 122 -0.96 8.50 -1.69
CA GLU A 122 -2.00 9.01 -2.60
C GLU A 122 -1.49 10.15 -3.47
N ALA A 123 -0.68 11.06 -2.92
CA ALA A 123 -0.12 12.21 -3.64
C ALA A 123 0.71 11.79 -4.85
N VAL A 124 1.35 10.63 -4.82
CA VAL A 124 2.08 10.08 -5.99
C VAL A 124 1.12 9.74 -7.12
N PHE A 125 0.01 9.08 -6.83
CA PHE A 125 -1.01 8.77 -7.84
C PHE A 125 -1.74 10.03 -8.33
N PHE A 126 -1.98 10.98 -7.43
CA PHE A 126 -2.52 12.30 -7.77
C PHE A 126 -1.59 13.09 -8.70
N GLY A 127 -0.28 13.11 -8.43
CA GLY A 127 0.72 13.75 -9.29
C GLY A 127 0.79 13.11 -10.68
N CYS A 128 0.48 11.82 -10.78
CA CYS A 128 0.30 11.11 -12.05
C CYS A 128 -1.10 11.32 -12.68
N LYS A 129 -1.91 12.25 -12.18
CA LYS A 129 -3.31 12.53 -12.57
C LYS A 129 -4.18 11.27 -12.58
N TYR A 130 -3.89 10.27 -11.75
CA TYR A 130 -4.51 8.94 -11.75
C TYR A 130 -4.50 8.25 -13.13
N ALA A 131 -3.56 8.62 -14.01
CA ALA A 131 -3.47 8.05 -15.35
C ALA A 131 -2.58 6.80 -15.40
N ARG A 132 -1.72 6.59 -14.39
CA ARG A 132 -0.74 5.52 -14.34
C ARG A 132 -0.85 4.72 -13.03
N PHE A 133 -1.30 3.48 -13.15
CA PHE A 133 -1.35 2.49 -12.08
C PHE A 133 -0.53 1.26 -12.52
N ASP A 134 0.77 1.48 -12.66
CA ASP A 134 1.74 0.50 -13.12
C ASP A 134 2.77 0.21 -12.02
N PHE A 135 3.74 -0.64 -12.34
CA PHE A 135 4.81 -0.97 -11.41
C PHE A 135 5.57 0.27 -10.97
N LEU A 136 5.84 1.21 -11.88
CA LEU A 136 6.64 2.40 -11.61
C LEU A 136 5.92 3.37 -10.65
N SER A 137 4.62 3.62 -10.86
CA SER A 137 3.85 4.46 -9.92
C SER A 137 3.68 3.79 -8.56
N GLY A 138 3.54 2.45 -8.54
CA GLY A 138 3.61 1.67 -7.30
C GLY A 138 4.95 1.78 -6.58
N SER A 139 6.08 1.71 -7.31
CA SER A 139 7.43 1.87 -6.77
C SER A 139 7.64 3.26 -6.20
N LEU A 140 7.21 4.30 -6.91
CA LEU A 140 7.33 5.68 -6.45
C LEU A 140 6.47 5.94 -5.21
N ALA A 141 5.26 5.37 -5.16
CA ALA A 141 4.38 5.48 -3.99
C ALA A 141 4.96 4.75 -2.77
N GLY A 142 5.50 3.55 -2.96
CA GLY A 142 6.21 2.80 -1.91
C GLY A 142 7.46 3.53 -1.41
N PHE A 143 8.26 4.08 -2.33
CA PHE A 143 9.43 4.90 -2.03
C PHE A 143 9.05 6.10 -1.17
N ALA A 144 8.04 6.87 -1.60
CA ALA A 144 7.60 8.07 -0.89
C ALA A 144 7.10 7.75 0.53
N ALA A 145 6.37 6.64 0.68
CA ALA A 145 5.90 6.18 1.99
C ALA A 145 7.05 5.90 2.96
N VAL A 146 8.09 5.18 2.49
CA VAL A 146 9.24 4.83 3.33
C VAL A 146 10.04 6.06 3.69
N VAL A 147 10.31 6.95 2.73
CA VAL A 147 11.08 8.18 2.99
C VAL A 147 10.35 9.06 4.01
N VAL A 148 9.05 9.27 3.85
CA VAL A 148 8.29 10.09 4.80
C VAL A 148 8.18 9.39 6.16
N SER A 149 8.01 8.07 6.21
CA SER A 149 8.05 7.32 7.47
C SER A 149 9.40 7.47 8.19
N GLY A 150 10.52 7.43 7.47
CA GLY A 150 11.86 7.66 8.01
C GLY A 150 12.03 9.08 8.54
N LEU A 151 11.60 10.09 7.78
CA LEU A 151 11.64 11.50 8.20
C LEU A 151 10.81 11.75 9.45
N VAL A 152 9.60 11.20 9.51
CA VAL A 152 8.74 11.24 10.71
C VAL A 152 9.47 10.61 11.90
N GLY A 153 10.14 9.47 11.70
CA GLY A 153 10.94 8.80 12.73
C GLY A 153 12.10 9.67 13.25
N ILE A 154 12.81 10.38 12.37
CA ILE A 154 13.89 11.30 12.75
C ILE A 154 13.35 12.49 13.57
N ILE A 155 12.28 13.13 13.08
CA ILE A 155 11.63 14.24 13.80
C ILE A 155 11.11 13.77 15.17
N ALA A 156 10.69 12.51 15.25
CA ALA A 156 10.15 11.92 16.45
C ALA A 156 11.18 11.62 17.55
N GLY A 157 12.34 11.09 17.17
CA GLY A 157 13.37 10.65 18.11
C GLY A 157 14.49 11.66 18.35
N GLY A 158 14.51 12.78 17.62
CA GLY A 158 15.48 13.86 17.78
C GLY A 158 16.68 13.75 16.83
N PHE A 159 17.59 14.72 16.91
CA PHE A 159 18.70 14.91 15.96
C PHE A 159 20.06 14.45 16.53
N ASP A 160 20.06 13.47 17.42
CA ASP A 160 21.31 12.86 17.89
C ASP A 160 21.93 11.99 16.78
N VAL A 161 23.26 11.99 16.68
CA VAL A 161 24.03 11.33 15.61
C VAL A 161 23.78 9.83 15.60
N GLU A 162 23.75 9.21 16.79
CA GLU A 162 23.46 7.76 16.91
C GLU A 162 22.04 7.43 16.45
N HIS A 163 21.06 8.26 16.82
CA HIS A 163 19.67 8.10 16.41
C HIS A 163 19.49 8.29 14.88
N LEU A 164 20.12 9.31 14.32
CA LEU A 164 20.13 9.59 12.88
C LEU A 164 20.73 8.42 12.09
N ALA A 165 21.88 7.91 12.53
CA ALA A 165 22.54 6.78 11.87
C ALA A 165 21.66 5.52 11.90
N ALA A 166 21.06 5.22 13.06
CA ALA A 166 20.14 4.09 13.21
C ALA A 166 18.91 4.25 12.30
N GLN A 167 18.27 5.43 12.30
CA GLN A 167 17.08 5.64 11.47
C GLN A 167 17.38 5.65 9.98
N PHE A 168 18.53 6.16 9.57
CA PHE A 168 18.96 6.09 8.18
C PHE A 168 19.13 4.64 7.73
N GLY A 169 19.82 3.82 8.55
CA GLY A 169 19.96 2.38 8.28
C GLY A 169 18.61 1.66 8.21
N TRP A 170 17.69 1.95 9.13
CA TRP A 170 16.35 1.35 9.12
C TRP A 170 15.55 1.75 7.89
N THR A 171 15.60 3.03 7.52
CA THR A 171 14.93 3.56 6.33
C THR A 171 15.49 2.92 5.07
N LEU A 172 16.80 2.71 4.98
CA LEU A 172 17.45 2.03 3.85
C LEU A 172 16.96 0.58 3.70
N ILE A 173 16.92 -0.19 4.80
CA ILE A 173 16.43 -1.57 4.78
C ILE A 173 14.95 -1.62 4.36
N ARG A 174 14.11 -0.75 4.94
CA ARG A 174 12.70 -0.64 4.55
C ARG A 174 12.56 -0.33 3.07
N LEU A 175 13.37 0.60 2.57
CA LEU A 175 13.31 1.02 1.18
C LEU A 175 13.64 -0.13 0.24
N LEU A 176 14.71 -0.87 0.55
CA LEU A 176 15.13 -2.04 -0.21
C LEU A 176 14.03 -3.11 -0.22
N VAL A 177 13.48 -3.46 0.95
CA VAL A 177 12.42 -4.47 1.04
C VAL A 177 11.14 -4.00 0.34
N THR A 178 10.78 -2.72 0.45
CA THR A 178 9.62 -2.16 -0.23
C THR A 178 9.75 -2.30 -1.75
N LEU A 179 10.91 -1.95 -2.31
CA LEU A 179 11.14 -1.96 -3.76
C LEU A 179 11.33 -3.37 -4.33
N VAL A 180 12.02 -4.25 -3.60
CA VAL A 180 12.37 -5.60 -4.08
C VAL A 180 11.26 -6.62 -3.82
N VAL A 181 10.46 -6.43 -2.76
CA VAL A 181 9.45 -7.42 -2.34
C VAL A 181 8.04 -6.84 -2.39
N VAL A 182 7.79 -5.76 -1.66
CA VAL A 182 6.42 -5.29 -1.40
C VAL A 182 5.74 -4.77 -2.66
N VAL A 183 6.42 -3.94 -3.45
CA VAL A 183 5.85 -3.38 -4.68
C VAL A 183 5.64 -4.46 -5.76
N PRO A 184 6.61 -5.35 -6.06
CA PRO A 184 6.38 -6.48 -6.95
C PRO A 184 5.22 -7.36 -6.51
N LEU A 185 5.16 -7.70 -5.21
CA LEU A 185 4.09 -8.51 -4.65
C LEU A 185 2.73 -7.83 -4.81
N ALA A 186 2.62 -6.55 -4.45
CA ALA A 186 1.40 -5.77 -4.62
C ALA A 186 0.93 -5.75 -6.08
N TYR A 187 1.87 -5.56 -7.01
CA TYR A 187 1.58 -5.53 -8.44
C TYR A 187 1.06 -6.88 -8.96
N VAL A 188 1.69 -7.99 -8.55
CA VAL A 188 1.27 -9.35 -8.93
C VAL A 188 -0.10 -9.67 -8.34
N ILE A 189 -0.33 -9.40 -7.06
CA ILE A 189 -1.64 -9.59 -6.39
C ILE A 189 -2.71 -8.78 -7.12
N ALA A 190 -2.46 -7.49 -7.37
CA ALA A 190 -3.42 -6.63 -8.07
C ALA A 190 -3.72 -7.11 -9.50
N LYS A 191 -2.74 -7.66 -10.21
CA LYS A 191 -2.95 -8.24 -11.54
C LYS A 191 -3.79 -9.52 -11.46
N ALA A 192 -3.52 -10.39 -10.48
CA ALA A 192 -4.28 -11.62 -10.27
C ALA A 192 -5.75 -11.33 -9.92
N VAL A 193 -6.01 -10.43 -8.96
CA VAL A 193 -7.37 -10.04 -8.57
C VAL A 193 -8.13 -9.43 -9.74
N ARG A 194 -7.51 -8.53 -10.52
CA ARG A 194 -8.13 -7.98 -11.73
C ARG A 194 -8.45 -9.04 -12.77
N ALA A 195 -7.59 -10.04 -12.95
CA ALA A 195 -7.84 -11.15 -13.88
C ALA A 195 -9.05 -11.99 -13.45
N VAL A 196 -9.17 -12.28 -12.15
CA VAL A 196 -10.32 -13.00 -11.57
C VAL A 196 -11.61 -12.21 -11.74
N LEU A 197 -11.63 -10.93 -11.39
CA LEU A 197 -12.81 -10.07 -11.53
C LEU A 197 -13.29 -9.98 -12.99
N ARG A 198 -12.36 -9.85 -13.95
CA ARG A 198 -12.72 -9.83 -15.38
C ARG A 198 -13.33 -11.14 -15.86
N ARG A 199 -12.81 -12.29 -15.41
CA ARG A 199 -13.36 -13.60 -15.78
C ARG A 199 -14.79 -13.79 -15.27
N HIS A 200 -15.08 -13.37 -14.04
CA HIS A 200 -16.44 -13.50 -13.48
C HIS A 200 -17.45 -12.56 -14.13
N VAL A 201 -17.01 -11.36 -14.55
CA VAL A 201 -17.89 -10.43 -15.29
C VAL A 201 -18.23 -10.97 -16.69
N HIS A 202 -17.29 -11.62 -17.38
CA HIS A 202 -17.57 -12.20 -18.71
C HIS A 202 -18.23 -13.59 -18.67
N GLY A 203 -18.08 -14.35 -17.58
CA GLY A 203 -18.76 -15.64 -17.43
C GLY A 203 -20.28 -15.52 -17.22
N TRP A 204 -20.77 -14.35 -16.78
CA TRP A 204 -22.21 -14.09 -16.62
C TRP A 204 -22.92 -13.76 -17.94
N GLU A 205 -22.19 -13.24 -18.92
CA GLU A 205 -22.77 -12.82 -20.21
C GLU A 205 -22.98 -14.00 -21.17
N SER A 206 -22.33 -15.14 -20.92
CA SER A 206 -22.47 -16.38 -21.70
C SER A 206 -23.64 -17.28 -21.28
N ASP A 207 -24.31 -17.01 -20.16
CA ASP A 207 -25.42 -17.84 -19.64
C ASP A 207 -26.82 -17.31 -20.04
N THR A 208 -26.91 -16.46 -21.07
CA THR A 208 -28.21 -16.13 -21.66
C THR A 208 -28.71 -17.29 -22.51
N PRO A 209 -29.88 -17.89 -22.21
CA PRO A 209 -30.41 -18.99 -23.01
C PRO A 209 -30.67 -18.51 -24.45
N PRO A 210 -30.46 -19.39 -25.46
CA PRO A 210 -30.63 -19.02 -26.85
C PRO A 210 -32.05 -18.49 -27.07
N LYS A 211 -32.15 -17.31 -27.69
CA LYS A 211 -33.42 -16.76 -28.17
C LYS A 211 -34.04 -17.78 -29.10
N ILE A 212 -35.06 -18.50 -28.62
CA ILE A 212 -35.93 -19.33 -29.44
C ILE A 212 -36.57 -18.37 -30.45
N LYS A 213 -36.12 -18.45 -31.71
CA LYS A 213 -36.84 -17.81 -32.81
C LYS A 213 -38.12 -18.62 -33.02
N SER A 214 -39.25 -18.08 -32.59
CA SER A 214 -40.56 -18.56 -33.03
C SER A 214 -40.68 -18.25 -34.52
N VAL A 215 -40.80 -19.31 -35.32
CA VAL A 215 -41.26 -19.27 -36.71
C VAL A 215 -42.76 -19.12 -36.73
#